data_AF-R1BQA1-F1
#
_entry.id   AF-R1BQA1-F1
#
_cell.length_a   1.000
_cell.length_b   1.000
_cell.length_c   1.000
_cell.angle_alpha   90.00
_cell.angle_beta   90.00
_cell.angle_gamma   90.00
#
_symmetry.space_group_name_H-M   'P 1'
#
loop_
_entity.id
_entity.type
_entity.pdbx_description
1 polymer ?
#
loop_
_entity_poly.entity_id
_entity_poly.type
_entity_poly.pdbx_seq_one_letter_code
_entity_poly.pdbx_strand_id
1 'polypeptide(L)'
;MGLPITLLAATNANDALHRLLATGELRAHGTVPYNVWRLLFVASGGDAAAGEGLQHNSTPPADFGAGGLTLPPRVREWLRVRVASAAVDDALTLRTMLETHQRCGYLLDPHTAVGVAAAQIAAGEESCAARVPTLCLGCAHPIKFLPTVAAAFGCSASRALALASGPAGHRCAVGQLAQQAKQGYPAAGWVPPGCCAVLRKGEAWQAEWTAAVRAKVEELSAAAAALRSRL
;
A
#
# COMPACT_ATOMS: atom_id res chain seq x y z
N MET A 1 14.00 3.56 17.66
CA MET A 1 14.75 4.14 16.51
C MET A 1 14.76 5.68 16.49
N GLY A 2 13.91 6.38 17.26
CA GLY A 2 14.10 7.82 17.53
C GLY A 2 13.54 8.80 16.50
N LEU A 3 12.89 8.32 15.44
CA LEU A 3 12.24 9.20 14.46
C LEU A 3 10.99 9.87 15.08
N PRO A 4 10.91 11.22 15.11
CA PRO A 4 9.81 11.94 15.76
C PRO A 4 8.59 11.99 14.82
N ILE A 5 7.78 10.92 14.82
CA ILE A 5 6.57 10.81 14.01
C ILE A 5 5.35 10.50 14.88
N THR A 6 4.19 10.93 14.39
CA THR A 6 2.87 10.45 14.84
C THR A 6 2.30 9.56 13.76
N LEU A 7 1.62 8.48 14.14
CA LEU A 7 1.03 7.54 13.19
C LEU A 7 -0.46 7.80 13.02
N LEU A 8 -0.94 7.68 11.78
CA LEU A 8 -2.37 7.66 11.45
C LEU A 8 -2.68 6.33 10.75
N ALA A 9 -3.53 5.51 11.38
CA ALA A 9 -4.05 4.30 10.80
C ALA A 9 -5.32 4.61 9.98
N ALA A 10 -5.20 4.59 8.65
CA ALA A 10 -6.33 4.74 7.74
C ALA A 10 -6.92 3.37 7.42
N THR A 11 -8.20 3.16 7.72
CA THR A 11 -8.94 1.95 7.36
C THR A 11 -10.01 2.25 6.32
N ASN A 12 -10.35 1.26 5.50
CA ASN A 12 -11.52 1.35 4.64
C ASN A 12 -12.80 0.99 5.44
N ALA A 13 -13.86 0.59 4.74
CA ALA A 13 -15.12 0.12 5.34
C ALA A 13 -14.93 -1.08 6.31
N ASN A 14 -13.87 -1.89 6.16
CA ASN A 14 -13.46 -2.81 7.21
C ASN A 14 -12.68 -2.04 8.29
N ASP A 15 -13.43 -1.42 9.20
CA ASP A 15 -12.96 -0.46 10.20
C ASP A 15 -12.52 -1.10 11.52
N ALA A 16 -12.34 -2.42 11.59
CA ALA A 16 -12.08 -3.14 12.84
C ALA A 16 -10.88 -2.56 13.62
N LEU A 17 -9.81 -2.17 12.92
CA LEU A 17 -8.66 -1.52 13.55
C LEU A 17 -9.00 -0.11 14.06
N HIS A 18 -9.78 0.69 13.31
CA HIS A 18 -10.21 2.01 13.76
C HIS A 18 -11.08 1.90 15.02
N ARG A 19 -12.07 0.99 15.03
CA ARG A 19 -12.92 0.74 16.21
C ARG A 19 -12.09 0.33 17.41
N LEU A 20 -11.17 -0.62 17.25
CA LEU A 20 -10.28 -1.06 18.33
C LEU A 20 -9.44 0.09 18.90
N LEU A 21 -8.89 0.95 18.03
CA LEU A 21 -8.06 2.09 18.46
C LEU A 21 -8.89 3.21 19.10
N ALA A 22 -10.11 3.47 18.61
CA ALA A 22 -10.98 4.52 19.11
C ALA A 22 -11.62 4.19 20.46
N THR A 23 -12.13 2.96 20.61
CA THR A 23 -12.89 2.57 21.80
C THR A 23 -12.05 1.76 22.79
N GLY A 24 -10.99 1.08 22.33
CA GLY A 24 -10.29 0.05 23.08
C GLY A 24 -11.02 -1.29 23.10
N GLU A 25 -12.15 -1.41 22.40
CA GLU A 25 -13.00 -2.60 22.35
C GLU A 25 -13.33 -2.95 20.90
N LEU A 26 -13.15 -4.22 20.56
CA LEU A 26 -13.66 -4.81 19.32
C LEU A 26 -14.63 -5.92 19.67
N ARG A 27 -15.93 -5.64 19.47
CA ARG A 27 -16.98 -6.68 19.54
C ARG A 27 -17.03 -7.40 18.20
N ALA A 28 -17.45 -8.67 18.24
CA ALA A 28 -17.53 -9.58 17.10
C ALA A 28 -17.99 -8.85 15.82
N HIS A 29 -17.45 -9.28 14.68
CA HIS A 29 -17.50 -8.68 13.33
C HIS A 29 -16.29 -7.81 12.96
N GLY A 30 -15.71 -8.11 11.79
CA GLY A 30 -14.56 -7.43 11.21
C GLY A 30 -13.25 -8.21 11.39
N THR A 31 -12.35 -8.07 10.41
CA THR A 31 -11.04 -8.72 10.43
C THR A 31 -10.00 -7.70 10.87
N VAL A 32 -9.35 -7.95 12.01
CA VAL A 32 -8.15 -7.18 12.38
C VAL A 32 -6.94 -7.63 11.56
N PRO A 33 -6.08 -6.71 11.11
CA PRO A 33 -4.84 -7.09 10.43
C PRO A 33 -3.98 -7.96 11.34
N TYR A 34 -3.40 -9.04 10.81
CA TYR A 34 -2.55 -9.95 11.58
C TYR A 34 -1.41 -9.24 12.34
N ASN A 35 -0.87 -8.15 11.79
CA ASN A 35 0.18 -7.36 12.43
C ASN A 35 -0.28 -6.56 13.66
N VAL A 36 -1.57 -6.52 13.99
CA VAL A 36 -2.09 -5.85 15.19
C VAL A 36 -1.44 -6.41 16.46
N TRP A 37 -1.16 -7.72 16.50
CA TRP A 37 -0.52 -8.38 17.65
C TRP A 37 0.87 -7.83 17.94
N ARG A 38 1.64 -7.47 16.91
CA ARG A 38 2.96 -6.82 17.07
C ARG A 38 2.82 -5.42 17.67
N LEU A 39 1.81 -4.68 17.25
CA LEU A 39 1.52 -3.35 17.81
C LEU A 39 1.11 -3.46 19.29
N LEU A 40 0.26 -4.44 19.64
CA LEU A 40 -0.17 -4.67 21.03
C LEU A 40 0.99 -5.10 21.93
N PHE A 41 1.90 -5.95 21.43
CA PHE A 41 3.11 -6.35 22.16
C PHE A 41 4.04 -5.15 22.45
N VAL A 42 4.23 -4.27 21.47
CA VAL A 42 5.02 -3.04 21.70
C VAL A 42 4.31 -2.12 22.70
N ALA A 43 2.99 -1.97 22.59
CA ALA A 43 2.19 -1.14 23.48
C ALA A 43 2.13 -1.69 24.92
N SER A 44 2.26 -3.01 25.11
CA SER A 44 2.39 -3.63 26.43
C SER A 44 3.78 -3.48 27.03
N GLY A 45 4.74 -2.88 26.30
CA GLY A 45 6.13 -2.79 26.74
C GLY A 45 6.89 -4.10 26.65
N GLY A 46 6.49 -4.98 25.73
CA GLY A 46 7.13 -6.28 25.53
C GLY A 46 6.65 -7.38 26.46
N ASP A 47 5.50 -7.21 27.12
CA ASP A 47 4.89 -8.24 27.96
C ASP A 47 4.26 -9.33 27.07
N ALA A 48 5.00 -10.42 26.89
CA ALA A 48 4.59 -11.56 26.09
C ALA A 48 3.39 -12.29 26.71
N ALA A 49 3.31 -12.38 28.05
CA ALA A 49 2.22 -13.06 28.74
C ALA A 49 0.89 -12.29 28.57
N ALA A 50 0.94 -10.96 28.63
CA ALA A 50 -0.21 -10.13 28.32
C ALA A 50 -0.64 -10.25 26.84
N GLY A 51 0.32 -10.37 25.92
CA GLY A 51 0.05 -10.58 24.49
C GLY A 51 -0.58 -11.94 24.19
N GLU A 52 -0.03 -13.01 24.77
CA GLU A 52 -0.57 -14.37 24.68
C GLU A 52 -1.96 -14.46 25.29
N GLY A 53 -2.19 -13.85 26.46
CA GLY A 53 -3.52 -13.79 27.08
C GLY A 53 -4.55 -13.08 26.20
N LEU A 54 -4.17 -11.96 25.56
CA LEU A 54 -5.04 -11.26 24.61
C LEU A 54 -5.30 -12.10 23.36
N GLN A 55 -4.29 -12.75 22.79
CA GLN A 55 -4.44 -13.57 21.60
C GLN A 55 -5.25 -14.84 21.89
N HIS A 56 -4.97 -15.56 22.99
CA HIS A 56 -5.69 -16.75 23.41
C HIS A 56 -7.16 -16.45 23.77
N ASN A 57 -7.42 -15.35 24.50
CA ASN A 57 -8.80 -14.92 24.79
C ASN A 57 -9.54 -14.37 23.55
N SER A 58 -8.82 -14.13 22.45
CA SER A 58 -9.37 -13.73 21.15
C SER A 58 -9.45 -14.88 20.13
N THR A 59 -9.05 -16.11 20.48
CA THR A 59 -8.99 -17.23 19.53
C THR A 59 -10.12 -18.25 19.75
N PRO A 60 -11.11 -18.30 18.85
CA PRO A 60 -11.56 -19.53 18.19
C PRO A 60 -11.21 -19.49 16.67
N PRO A 61 -11.32 -20.59 15.91
CA PRO A 61 -10.70 -20.73 14.60
C PRO A 61 -11.33 -19.79 13.56
N ALA A 62 -10.48 -19.01 12.90
CA ALA A 62 -10.70 -18.25 11.65
C ALA A 62 -11.78 -17.16 11.61
N ASP A 63 -12.81 -17.20 12.45
CA ASP A 63 -13.85 -16.16 12.55
C ASP A 63 -14.07 -15.84 14.04
N PHE A 64 -14.20 -14.55 14.37
CA PHE A 64 -14.54 -14.08 15.72
C PHE A 64 -15.96 -14.56 16.12
N GLY A 65 -16.11 -15.85 16.43
CA GLY A 65 -17.30 -16.44 17.01
C GLY A 65 -17.41 -16.01 18.46
N ALA A 66 -18.43 -15.21 18.78
CA ALA A 66 -18.87 -14.76 20.11
C ALA A 66 -17.85 -14.04 21.04
N GLY A 67 -16.55 -14.03 20.73
CA GLY A 67 -15.51 -13.35 21.49
C GLY A 67 -15.24 -11.92 21.01
N GLY A 68 -14.89 -11.02 21.93
CA GLY A 68 -14.46 -9.66 21.66
C GLY A 68 -13.07 -9.38 22.25
N LEU A 69 -12.34 -8.42 21.66
CA LEU A 69 -11.04 -7.98 22.15
C LEU A 69 -11.22 -6.69 22.97
N THR A 70 -10.76 -6.68 24.22
CA THR A 70 -10.72 -5.48 25.07
C THR A 70 -9.28 -5.17 25.45
N LEU A 71 -8.83 -3.95 25.15
CA LEU A 71 -7.46 -3.52 25.43
C LEU A 71 -7.28 -3.19 26.91
N PRO A 72 -6.21 -3.67 27.57
CA PRO A 72 -5.87 -3.24 28.92
C PRO A 72 -5.70 -1.71 28.99
N PRO A 73 -6.07 -1.03 30.10
CA PRO A 73 -6.01 0.43 30.20
C PRO A 73 -4.65 1.03 29.83
N ARG A 74 -3.55 0.40 30.26
CA ARG A 74 -2.18 0.82 29.93
C ARG A 74 -1.89 0.76 28.43
N VAL A 75 -2.32 -0.30 27.76
CA VAL A 75 -2.15 -0.50 26.31
C VAL A 75 -3.00 0.52 25.54
N ARG A 76 -4.25 0.71 25.96
CA ARG A 76 -5.16 1.70 25.37
C ARG A 76 -4.58 3.10 25.45
N GLU A 77 -4.10 3.52 26.62
CA GLU A 77 -3.52 4.86 26.80
C GLU A 77 -2.23 5.03 25.99
N TRP A 78 -1.39 3.99 25.93
CA TRP A 78 -0.18 4.03 25.11
C TRP A 78 -0.47 4.25 23.63
N LEU A 79 -1.51 3.59 23.10
CA LEU A 79 -1.94 3.70 21.70
C LEU A 79 -2.61 5.03 21.42
N ARG A 80 -3.51 5.50 22.30
CA ARG A 80 -4.27 6.74 22.14
C ARG A 80 -3.38 7.96 21.88
N VAL A 81 -2.20 8.02 22.49
CA VAL A 81 -1.27 9.15 22.35
C VAL A 81 -0.28 8.99 21.18
N ARG A 82 -0.26 7.84 20.49
CA ARG A 82 0.74 7.53 19.44
C ARG A 82 0.15 7.22 18.07
N VAL A 83 -1.07 6.69 18.05
CA VAL A 83 -1.73 6.20 16.84
C VAL A 83 -3.12 6.81 16.76
N ALA A 84 -3.26 7.83 15.94
CA ALA A 84 -4.57 8.29 15.49
C ALA A 84 -5.14 7.26 14.49
N SER A 85 -6.46 7.27 14.29
CA SER A 85 -7.07 6.45 13.24
C SER A 85 -8.32 7.09 12.67
N ALA A 86 -8.64 6.74 11.43
CA ALA A 86 -9.89 7.13 10.77
C ALA A 86 -10.34 6.01 9.82
N ALA A 87 -11.65 5.81 9.75
CA ALA A 87 -12.28 4.92 8.78
C ALA A 87 -12.85 5.74 7.61
N VAL A 88 -12.68 5.21 6.40
CA VAL A 88 -13.08 5.85 5.14
C VAL A 88 -13.93 4.86 4.35
N ASP A 89 -15.14 5.27 3.99
CA ASP A 89 -16.02 4.45 3.17
C ASP A 89 -15.67 4.55 1.67
N ASP A 90 -16.28 3.69 0.87
CA ASP A 90 -16.01 3.63 -0.57
C ASP A 90 -16.43 4.94 -1.28
N ALA A 91 -17.53 5.56 -0.84
CA ALA A 91 -18.02 6.81 -1.43
C ALA A 91 -17.01 7.95 -1.23
N LEU A 92 -16.50 8.12 -0.01
CA LEU A 92 -15.46 9.11 0.30
C LEU A 92 -14.14 8.76 -0.39
N THR A 93 -13.81 7.48 -0.52
CA THR A 93 -12.63 7.04 -1.28
C THR A 93 -12.71 7.53 -2.73
N LEU A 94 -13.82 7.28 -3.43
CA LEU A 94 -14.02 7.71 -4.81
C LEU A 94 -14.01 9.25 -4.96
N ARG A 95 -14.68 9.97 -4.05
CA ARG A 95 -14.65 11.44 -4.03
C ARG A 95 -13.22 11.97 -3.86
N THR A 96 -12.45 11.41 -2.92
CA THR A 96 -11.08 11.83 -2.64
C THR A 96 -10.16 11.62 -3.85
N MET A 97 -10.35 10.53 -4.60
CA MET A 97 -9.63 10.29 -5.86
C MET A 97 -9.91 11.40 -6.87
N LEU A 98 -11.19 11.74 -7.07
CA LEU A 98 -11.61 12.77 -8.01
C LEU A 98 -11.12 14.16 -7.60
N GLU A 99 -11.37 14.56 -6.36
CA GLU A 99 -11.01 15.88 -5.81
C GLU A 99 -9.49 16.10 -5.83
N THR A 100 -8.70 15.07 -5.48
CA THR A 100 -7.24 15.19 -5.53
C THR A 100 -6.75 15.41 -6.97
N HIS A 101 -7.30 14.65 -7.92
CA HIS A 101 -6.96 14.83 -9.33
C HIS A 101 -7.39 16.20 -9.86
N GLN A 102 -8.58 16.69 -9.49
CA GLN A 102 -9.03 18.03 -9.87
C GLN A 102 -8.16 19.14 -9.27
N ARG A 103 -7.71 18.96 -8.03
CA ARG A 103 -6.92 19.95 -7.29
C ARG A 103 -5.49 20.07 -7.78
N CYS A 104 -4.81 18.95 -8.05
CA CYS A 104 -3.37 18.98 -8.38
C CYS A 104 -2.95 18.06 -9.54
N GLY A 105 -3.90 17.45 -10.24
CA GLY A 105 -3.61 16.53 -11.35
C GLY A 105 -3.05 15.17 -10.92
N TYR A 106 -2.96 14.89 -9.62
CA TYR A 106 -2.44 13.62 -9.12
C TYR A 106 -3.55 12.57 -9.05
N LEU A 107 -3.37 11.45 -9.76
CA LEU A 107 -4.30 10.34 -9.74
C LEU A 107 -3.95 9.34 -8.64
N LEU A 108 -4.83 9.21 -7.66
CA LEU A 108 -4.70 8.25 -6.57
C LEU A 108 -5.19 6.86 -6.97
N ASP A 109 -4.56 5.82 -6.43
CA ASP A 109 -5.17 4.50 -6.32
C ASP A 109 -6.10 4.48 -5.08
N PRO A 110 -7.10 3.58 -5.00
CA PRO A 110 -8.05 3.57 -3.90
C PRO A 110 -7.40 3.42 -2.51
N HIS A 111 -6.29 2.70 -2.36
CA HIS A 111 -5.62 2.53 -1.07
C HIS A 111 -4.95 3.82 -0.61
N THR A 112 -4.27 4.52 -1.54
CA THR A 112 -3.69 5.83 -1.24
C THR A 112 -4.78 6.87 -0.97
N ALA A 113 -5.92 6.79 -1.67
CA ALA A 113 -7.07 7.66 -1.43
C ALA A 113 -7.66 7.51 -0.03
N VAL A 114 -7.76 6.28 0.50
CA VAL A 114 -8.12 6.04 1.91
C VAL A 114 -7.15 6.75 2.87
N GLY A 115 -5.84 6.69 2.60
CA GLY A 115 -4.84 7.40 3.39
C GLY A 115 -4.99 8.92 3.36
N VAL A 116 -5.22 9.50 2.17
CA VAL A 116 -5.43 10.94 1.98
C VAL A 116 -6.71 11.41 2.67
N ALA A 117 -7.82 10.67 2.51
CA ALA A 117 -9.10 10.99 3.14
C ALA A 117 -8.99 10.94 4.67
N ALA A 118 -8.36 9.89 5.21
CA ALA A 118 -8.10 9.77 6.64
C ALA A 118 -7.26 10.94 7.17
N ALA A 119 -6.23 11.35 6.43
CA ALA A 119 -5.41 12.51 6.78
C ALA A 119 -6.23 13.81 6.81
N GLN A 120 -7.12 14.00 5.84
CA GLN A 120 -8.03 15.15 5.81
C GLN A 120 -9.01 15.14 7.00
N ILE A 121 -9.57 13.98 7.35
CA ILE A 121 -10.42 13.81 8.53
C ILE A 121 -9.65 14.16 9.81
N ALA A 122 -8.44 13.64 9.95
CA ALA A 122 -7.61 13.86 11.14
C ALA A 122 -7.12 15.31 11.28
N ALA A 123 -6.97 16.03 10.17
CA ALA A 123 -6.56 17.44 10.16
C ALA A 123 -7.70 18.40 10.54
N GLY A 124 -8.97 18.04 10.29
CA GLY A 124 -10.12 18.92 10.53
C GLY A 124 -10.16 20.18 9.64
N GLU A 125 -11.05 21.13 9.97
CA GLU A 125 -11.21 22.41 9.23
C GLU A 125 -10.07 23.42 9.49
N GLU A 126 -9.31 23.29 10.58
CA GLU A 126 -8.23 24.23 10.97
C GLU A 126 -6.87 23.96 10.29
N SER A 127 -6.89 23.36 9.11
CA SER A 127 -5.71 22.85 8.39
C SER A 127 -4.64 23.89 8.03
N CYS A 128 -4.91 25.20 8.15
CA CYS A 128 -3.89 26.22 7.87
C CYS A 128 -2.92 26.47 9.04
N ALA A 129 -3.18 25.91 10.23
CA ALA A 129 -2.42 26.20 11.46
C ALA A 129 -1.48 25.07 11.93
N ALA A 130 -1.64 23.83 11.45
CA ALA A 130 -0.82 22.70 11.88
C ALA A 130 0.57 22.71 11.21
N ARG A 131 1.62 23.03 11.98
CA ARG A 131 3.03 23.08 11.50
C ARG A 131 3.66 21.72 11.17
N VAL A 132 2.91 20.62 11.24
CA VAL A 132 3.44 19.24 11.07
C VAL A 132 3.04 18.70 9.69
N PRO A 133 3.99 18.39 8.79
CA PRO A 133 3.68 17.85 7.48
C PRO A 133 3.09 16.44 7.60
N THR A 134 1.99 16.18 6.88
CA THR A 134 1.40 14.85 6.76
C THR A 134 1.94 14.13 5.53
N LEU A 135 2.41 12.90 5.71
CA LEU A 135 2.91 12.05 4.63
C LEU A 135 1.97 10.85 4.45
N CYS A 136 1.35 10.74 3.27
CA CYS A 136 0.53 9.59 2.89
C CYS A 136 1.37 8.60 2.08
N LEU A 137 1.27 7.32 2.41
CA LEU A 137 2.01 6.27 1.69
C LEU A 137 1.28 5.92 0.39
N GLY A 138 1.97 6.06 -0.75
CA GLY A 138 1.51 5.61 -2.06
C GLY A 138 1.58 4.09 -2.17
N CYS A 139 0.50 3.40 -1.81
CA CYS A 139 0.49 1.94 -1.65
C CYS A 139 0.52 1.18 -2.97
N ALA A 140 -0.05 1.75 -4.04
CA ALA A 140 -0.10 1.10 -5.33
C ALA A 140 -0.21 2.12 -6.49
N HIS A 141 -0.01 1.61 -7.71
CA HIS A 141 -0.26 2.38 -8.91
C HIS A 141 -1.75 2.30 -9.32
N PRO A 142 -2.40 3.41 -9.76
CA PRO A 142 -3.82 3.42 -10.11
C PRO A 142 -4.25 2.41 -11.18
N ILE A 143 -3.34 2.05 -12.11
CA ILE A 143 -3.63 1.05 -13.16
C ILE A 143 -4.00 -0.33 -12.60
N LYS A 144 -3.58 -0.65 -11.37
CA LYS A 144 -3.97 -1.93 -10.75
C LYS A 144 -5.47 -1.99 -10.42
N PHE A 145 -6.14 -0.84 -10.43
CA PHE A 145 -7.53 -0.67 -9.98
C PHE A 145 -8.36 0.11 -11.01
N LEU A 146 -8.20 -0.20 -12.30
CA LEU A 146 -8.94 0.47 -13.38
C LEU A 146 -10.46 0.52 -13.20
N PRO A 147 -11.16 -0.53 -12.71
CA PRO A 147 -12.60 -0.44 -12.44
C PRO A 147 -12.94 0.65 -11.41
N THR A 148 -12.13 0.77 -10.36
CA THR A 148 -12.30 1.80 -9.32
C THR A 148 -11.98 3.20 -9.85
N VAL A 149 -10.95 3.34 -10.69
CA VAL A 149 -10.66 4.59 -11.40
C VAL A 149 -11.82 4.96 -12.33
N ALA A 150 -12.37 4.00 -13.09
CA ALA A 150 -13.51 4.23 -13.96
C ALA A 150 -14.73 4.72 -13.17
N ALA A 151 -15.02 4.11 -12.01
CA ALA A 151 -16.09 4.51 -11.11
C ALA A 151 -15.89 5.92 -10.53
N ALA A 152 -14.69 6.24 -10.02
CA ALA A 152 -14.39 7.55 -9.44
C ALA A 152 -14.55 8.71 -10.43
N PHE A 153 -14.24 8.46 -11.72
CA PHE A 153 -14.26 9.47 -12.78
C PHE A 153 -15.50 9.37 -13.69
N GLY A 154 -16.42 8.45 -13.42
CA GLY A 154 -17.62 8.22 -14.23
C GLY A 154 -17.30 7.98 -15.71
N CYS A 155 -16.28 7.16 -16.01
CA CYS A 155 -15.76 7.00 -17.37
C CYS A 155 -15.60 5.54 -17.82
N SER A 156 -15.32 5.33 -19.11
CA SER A 156 -15.06 4.00 -19.67
C SER A 156 -13.74 3.41 -19.17
N ALA A 157 -13.59 2.08 -19.26
CA ALA A 157 -12.33 1.40 -18.95
C ALA A 157 -11.15 1.93 -19.80
N SER A 158 -11.39 2.26 -21.07
CA SER A 158 -10.38 2.85 -21.95
C SER A 158 -9.92 4.23 -21.48
N ARG A 159 -10.86 5.08 -21.00
CA ARG A 159 -10.54 6.39 -20.44
C ARG A 159 -9.86 6.28 -19.07
N ALA A 160 -10.27 5.34 -18.23
CA ALA A 160 -9.60 5.04 -16.97
C ALA A 160 -8.15 4.59 -17.20
N LEU A 161 -7.91 3.72 -18.18
CA LEU A 161 -6.56 3.34 -18.59
C LEU A 161 -5.78 4.55 -19.09
N ALA A 162 -6.41 5.42 -19.88
CA ALA A 162 -5.76 6.63 -20.39
C ALA A 162 -5.26 7.54 -19.27
N LEU A 163 -6.09 7.79 -18.26
CA LEU A 163 -5.75 8.54 -17.05
C LEU A 163 -4.64 7.84 -16.24
N ALA A 164 -4.80 6.54 -16.00
CA ALA A 164 -3.90 5.76 -15.16
C ALA A 164 -2.50 5.56 -15.75
N SER A 165 -2.33 5.57 -17.08
CA SER A 165 -1.00 5.52 -17.71
C SER A 165 -0.18 6.79 -17.51
N GLY A 166 -0.78 7.87 -16.99
CA GLY A 166 -0.13 9.15 -16.81
C GLY A 166 0.28 9.82 -18.14
N PRO A 167 0.94 10.99 -18.06
CA PRO A 167 1.45 11.70 -19.23
C PRO A 167 2.56 10.90 -19.92
N ALA A 168 2.75 11.16 -21.23
CA ALA A 168 3.89 10.63 -21.97
C ALA A 168 5.20 10.94 -21.22
N GLY A 169 5.98 9.91 -20.91
CA GLY A 169 7.22 10.05 -20.10
C GLY A 169 7.08 9.74 -18.61
N HIS A 170 5.94 9.21 -18.14
CA HIS A 170 5.81 8.68 -16.78
C HIS A 170 6.88 7.59 -16.52
N ARG A 171 7.78 7.83 -15.54
CA ARG A 171 9.00 7.02 -15.37
C ARG A 171 8.85 5.77 -14.49
N CYS A 172 7.75 5.62 -13.75
CA CYS A 172 7.57 4.41 -12.97
C CYS A 172 7.36 3.20 -13.91
N ALA A 173 7.96 2.06 -13.58
CA ALA A 173 7.90 0.85 -14.42
C ALA A 173 6.45 0.43 -14.72
N VAL A 174 5.55 0.58 -13.75
CA VAL A 174 4.12 0.27 -13.91
C VAL A 174 3.44 1.23 -14.90
N GLY A 175 3.82 2.51 -14.90
CA GLY A 175 3.32 3.52 -15.84
C GLY A 175 3.88 3.32 -17.25
N GLN A 176 5.12 2.86 -17.39
CA GLN A 176 5.70 2.51 -18.68
C GLN A 176 4.99 1.29 -19.29
N LEU A 177 4.78 0.23 -18.49
CA LEU A 177 3.97 -0.93 -18.85
C LEU A 177 2.55 -0.52 -19.27
N ALA A 178 1.94 0.40 -18.51
CA ALA A 178 0.62 0.95 -18.79
C ALA A 178 0.53 1.64 -20.15
N GLN A 179 1.54 2.44 -20.51
CA GLN A 179 1.57 3.16 -21.78
C GLN A 179 1.67 2.20 -22.96
N GLN A 180 2.37 1.08 -22.79
CA GLN A 180 2.49 0.04 -23.80
C GLN A 180 1.23 -0.83 -23.89
N ALA A 181 0.54 -1.09 -22.79
CA ALA A 181 -0.74 -1.79 -22.81
C ALA A 181 -1.75 -1.12 -23.75
N LYS A 182 -1.69 0.22 -23.92
CA LYS A 182 -2.50 0.94 -24.91
C LYS A 182 -2.22 0.54 -26.36
N GLN A 183 -0.99 0.09 -26.65
CA GLN A 183 -0.53 -0.36 -27.96
C GLN A 183 -0.69 -1.88 -28.15
N GLY A 184 -1.11 -2.60 -27.10
CA GLY A 184 -1.16 -4.06 -27.06
C GLY A 184 0.15 -4.67 -26.54
N TYR A 185 0.05 -5.82 -25.87
CA TYR A 185 1.24 -6.58 -25.48
C TYR A 185 1.73 -7.43 -26.65
N PRO A 186 3.04 -7.45 -26.95
CA PRO A 186 3.60 -8.40 -27.89
C PRO A 186 3.27 -9.82 -27.41
N ALA A 187 2.97 -10.75 -28.34
CA ALA A 187 2.77 -12.16 -27.98
C ALA A 187 4.00 -12.76 -27.27
N ALA A 188 5.20 -12.27 -27.61
CA ALA A 188 6.48 -12.61 -26.98
C ALA A 188 6.66 -12.02 -25.56
N GLY A 189 5.76 -11.14 -25.11
CA GLY A 189 5.90 -10.40 -23.85
C GLY A 189 6.72 -9.13 -24.04
N TRP A 190 6.75 -8.28 -23.01
CA TRP A 190 7.57 -7.08 -23.01
C TRP A 190 8.67 -7.18 -21.97
N VAL A 191 9.92 -6.96 -22.40
CA VAL A 191 11.09 -6.86 -21.53
C VAL A 191 11.40 -5.37 -21.37
N PRO A 192 11.39 -4.82 -20.14
CA PRO A 192 11.84 -3.45 -19.92
C PRO A 192 13.26 -3.25 -20.47
N PRO A 193 13.58 -2.07 -21.05
CA PRO A 193 14.95 -1.75 -21.43
C PRO A 193 15.91 -1.98 -20.26
N GLY A 194 16.94 -2.82 -20.47
CA GLY A 194 17.90 -3.20 -19.44
C GLY A 194 17.57 -4.49 -18.66
N CYS A 195 16.40 -5.08 -18.86
CA CYS A 195 16.10 -6.44 -18.40
C CYS A 195 16.53 -7.48 -19.46
N CYS A 196 16.93 -8.67 -19.01
CA CYS A 196 17.56 -9.67 -19.88
C CYS A 196 16.56 -10.64 -20.53
N ALA A 197 15.43 -10.92 -19.88
CA ALA A 197 14.43 -11.88 -20.35
C ALA A 197 13.09 -11.74 -19.60
N VAL A 198 11.99 -12.22 -20.21
CA VAL A 198 10.75 -12.58 -19.49
C VAL A 198 10.74 -14.09 -19.36
N LEU A 199 10.68 -14.61 -18.14
CA LEU A 199 10.54 -16.05 -17.86
C LEU A 199 9.07 -16.36 -17.56
N ARG A 200 8.48 -17.32 -18.28
CA ARG A 200 7.06 -17.66 -18.10
C ARG A 200 6.89 -18.92 -17.26
N LYS A 201 5.73 -19.02 -16.62
CA LYS A 201 5.31 -20.22 -15.92
C LYS A 201 5.15 -21.36 -16.94
N GLY A 202 5.85 -22.47 -16.70
CA GLY A 202 5.83 -23.66 -17.58
C GLY A 202 7.05 -23.78 -18.51
N GLU A 203 7.87 -22.74 -18.62
CA GLU A 203 9.16 -22.79 -19.33
C GLU A 203 10.26 -23.35 -18.43
N ALA A 204 11.41 -23.71 -19.03
CA ALA A 204 12.59 -24.19 -18.32
C ALA A 204 13.35 -23.01 -17.65
N TRP A 205 12.63 -22.24 -16.83
CA TRP A 205 13.05 -20.94 -16.32
C TRP A 205 14.40 -20.98 -15.61
N GLN A 206 14.76 -22.09 -14.95
CA GLN A 206 16.07 -22.25 -14.31
C GLN A 206 17.23 -22.28 -15.31
N ALA A 207 17.07 -23.03 -16.41
CA ALA A 207 18.09 -23.11 -17.46
C ALA A 207 18.20 -21.77 -18.20
N GLU A 208 17.07 -21.18 -18.54
CA GLU A 208 16.99 -19.88 -19.23
C GLU A 208 17.56 -18.75 -18.37
N TRP A 209 17.21 -18.70 -17.08
CA TRP A 209 17.78 -17.77 -16.11
C TRP A 209 19.30 -17.92 -16.00
N THR A 210 19.79 -19.15 -15.86
CA THR A 210 21.22 -19.43 -15.70
C THR A 210 22.00 -18.99 -16.95
N ALA A 211 21.45 -19.25 -18.14
CA ALA A 211 22.04 -18.80 -19.39
C ALA A 211 22.06 -17.26 -19.50
N ALA A 212 20.94 -16.59 -19.17
CA ALA A 212 20.83 -15.14 -19.20
C ALA A 212 21.79 -14.45 -18.22
N VAL A 213 21.92 -14.98 -17.00
CA VAL A 213 22.88 -14.46 -16.00
C VAL A 213 24.31 -14.64 -16.48
N ARG A 214 24.67 -15.81 -17.03
CA ARG A 214 26.02 -16.08 -17.53
C ARG A 214 26.39 -15.12 -18.65
N ALA A 215 25.50 -14.95 -19.64
CA ALA A 215 25.71 -14.00 -20.74
C ALA A 215 25.90 -12.57 -20.22
N LYS A 216 25.13 -12.14 -19.22
CA LYS A 216 25.27 -10.80 -18.64
C LYS A 216 26.59 -10.61 -17.88
N VAL A 217 27.04 -11.64 -17.17
CA VAL A 217 28.35 -11.63 -16.48
C VAL A 217 29.48 -11.52 -17.49
N GLU A 218 29.41 -12.26 -18.61
CA GLU A 218 30.41 -12.20 -19.69
C GLU A 218 30.46 -10.81 -20.33
N GLU A 219 29.30 -10.22 -20.66
CA GLU A 219 29.18 -8.86 -21.19
C GLU A 219 29.84 -7.82 -20.26
N LEU A 220 29.48 -7.85 -18.96
CA LEU A 220 30.01 -6.91 -17.97
C LEU A 220 31.51 -7.11 -17.74
N SER A 221 31.99 -8.36 -17.79
CA SER A 221 33.42 -8.67 -17.66
C SER A 221 34.22 -8.15 -18.85
N ALA A 222 33.69 -8.30 -20.07
CA ALA A 222 34.31 -7.77 -21.28
C ALA A 222 34.34 -6.23 -21.28
N ALA A 223 33.24 -5.59 -20.87
CA ALA A 223 33.18 -4.13 -20.72
C ALA A 223 34.21 -3.62 -19.69
N ALA A 224 34.34 -4.30 -18.54
CA ALA A 224 35.33 -3.95 -17.52
C ALA A 224 36.78 -4.17 -17.98
N ALA A 225 37.04 -5.17 -18.82
CA ALA A 225 38.36 -5.40 -19.41
C ALA A 225 38.72 -4.31 -20.43
N ALA A 226 37.77 -3.93 -21.28
CA ALA A 226 37.93 -2.85 -22.26
C ALA A 226 38.10 -1.46 -21.61
N LEU A 227 37.47 -1.22 -20.46
CA LEU A 227 37.68 0.01 -19.69
C LEU A 227 39.10 0.04 -19.10
N ARG A 228 39.57 -1.09 -18.57
CA ARG A 228 40.93 -1.22 -18.00
C ARG A 228 42.04 -1.08 -19.02
N SER A 229 41.82 -1.45 -20.28
CA SER A 229 42.84 -1.29 -21.34
C SER A 229 42.92 0.13 -21.91
N ARG A 230 41.95 1.00 -21.56
CA ARG A 230 41.90 2.42 -21.95
C ARG A 230 42.45 3.37 -20.87
N LEU A 231 42.70 2.86 -19.67
CA LEU A 231 43.34 3.55 -18.55
C LEU A 231 44.83 3.21 -18.51
#